data_AF-A0ABD3A8X6-F1
#
_entry.id   AF-A0ABD3A8X6-F1
#
_cell.length_a   1.000
_cell.length_b   1.000
_cell.length_c   1.000
_cell.angle_alpha   90.00
_cell.angle_beta   90.00
_cell.angle_gamma   90.00
#
_symmetry.space_group_name_H-M   'P 1'
#
loop_
_entity.id
_entity.type
_entity.pdbx_description
1 polymer ?
#
loop_
_entity_poly.entity_id
_entity_poly.type
_entity_poly.pdbx_seq_one_letter_code
_entity_poly.pdbx_strand_id
1 'polypeptide(L)'
;MCRWAGLTILMKGETSSSIMSNPSLNNDDIRAKFVPSNSKYLDIELTSNETLICYEISILSVRKSECENEITVDEVVVRGEDTVVIRCGSEIIPGSEGDGKGLLSCRFKVMSAQESLHKQLKIFLDPEHAKCCICLNVWHDVVTVAPCLHNFCNGCFSEWLRRSQEKHSSVLCPQCRAVVQFVGRNHFLHSIEEDILKGDVSLKRSSEEIAVLDSYASIKSPLVINIGKGSHRKRLRSPPEESSLELACPQCGTEFAGYRCNPSTVHLQCHSCGGMMPSRMSVAVPQHCLGCDRAFCGAYWHAHGVTRSDSHPVCSTETFKPIIERTTTRMPFWVHEKNRHEQDITENCIRQMGRTLQDVISEWLMKMNNREIDRTRMPLNHAEMITPQTHTCTDCYDKLVSFLLYWFRITMPKHFLSPEASQREDCWYGYACRTQHRDEEHALKRNHVCRPTRGSHM
;
A
#
# COMPACT_ATOMS: atom_id res chain seq x y z
N MET A 1 -28.92 -32.53 15.26
CA MET A 1 -28.65 -32.60 13.82
C MET A 1 -30.00 -32.70 13.11
N CYS A 2 -30.52 -31.57 12.64
CA CYS A 2 -31.63 -31.55 11.69
C CYS A 2 -31.05 -31.00 10.39
N ARG A 3 -30.98 -31.84 9.36
CA ARG A 3 -30.56 -31.42 8.00
C ARG A 3 -31.78 -30.83 7.31
N TRP A 4 -31.67 -29.60 6.83
CA TRP A 4 -32.65 -29.02 5.91
C TRP A 4 -32.14 -29.15 4.48
N ALA A 5 -33.08 -29.45 3.58
CA ALA A 5 -32.85 -29.87 2.20
C ALA A 5 -32.46 -28.69 1.30
N GLY A 6 -31.49 -28.94 0.40
CA GLY A 6 -30.97 -27.96 -0.54
C GLY A 6 -31.96 -27.64 -1.67
N LEU A 7 -32.10 -26.36 -1.99
CA LEU A 7 -32.78 -25.90 -3.19
C LEU A 7 -31.84 -26.14 -4.38
N THR A 8 -32.23 -27.03 -5.30
CA THR A 8 -31.44 -27.26 -6.53
C THR A 8 -32.01 -26.37 -7.63
N ILE A 9 -31.30 -25.27 -7.94
CA ILE A 9 -31.68 -24.34 -9.01
C ILE A 9 -30.90 -24.70 -10.27
N LEU A 10 -31.60 -25.10 -11.33
CA LEU A 10 -30.99 -25.42 -12.62
C LEU A 10 -31.22 -24.26 -13.60
N MET A 11 -30.17 -23.47 -13.86
CA MET A 11 -30.23 -22.33 -14.78
C MET A 11 -30.01 -22.83 -16.21
N LYS A 12 -31.06 -22.82 -17.05
CA LYS A 12 -30.95 -23.05 -18.50
C LYS A 12 -31.16 -21.75 -19.25
N GLY A 13 -30.15 -21.31 -20.00
CA GLY A 13 -30.29 -20.18 -20.93
C GLY A 13 -30.95 -20.64 -22.22
N GLU A 14 -32.15 -20.14 -22.52
CA GLU A 14 -32.75 -20.26 -23.85
C GLU A 14 -32.42 -18.99 -24.64
N THR A 15 -31.53 -19.10 -25.62
CA THR A 15 -31.23 -18.02 -26.56
C THR A 15 -32.26 -18.03 -27.69
N SER A 16 -33.21 -17.11 -27.65
CA SER A 16 -34.09 -16.84 -28.79
C SER A 16 -33.30 -16.12 -29.89
N SER A 17 -33.17 -16.84 -31.00
CA SER A 17 -32.39 -16.50 -32.20
C SER A 17 -32.99 -15.35 -33.00
N SER A 18 -32.19 -14.32 -33.29
CA SER A 18 -32.15 -13.67 -34.61
C SER A 18 -31.01 -12.64 -34.69
N ILE A 19 -29.95 -13.00 -35.42
CA ILE A 19 -29.01 -12.19 -36.23
C ILE A 19 -27.58 -12.77 -36.13
N MET A 20 -26.93 -12.87 -37.29
CA MET A 20 -25.86 -13.80 -37.63
C MET A 20 -24.47 -13.48 -37.07
N SER A 21 -23.90 -14.50 -36.43
CA SER A 21 -22.50 -14.99 -36.42
C SER A 21 -21.30 -14.02 -36.38
N ASN A 22 -20.54 -14.11 -35.27
CA ASN A 22 -19.09 -14.33 -35.31
C ASN A 22 -18.69 -15.31 -34.17
N PRO A 23 -17.87 -16.35 -34.42
CA PRO A 23 -17.68 -17.45 -33.49
C PRO A 23 -16.38 -17.32 -32.68
N SER A 24 -16.43 -16.71 -31.48
CA SER A 24 -15.41 -16.91 -30.43
C SER A 24 -15.76 -16.23 -29.08
N LEU A 25 -16.95 -16.48 -28.51
CA LEU A 25 -17.20 -16.26 -27.09
C LEU A 25 -17.79 -17.53 -26.49
N ASN A 26 -16.97 -18.28 -25.76
CA ASN A 26 -17.37 -19.47 -25.03
C ASN A 26 -17.81 -19.08 -23.61
N ASN A 27 -18.97 -19.59 -23.20
CA ASN A 27 -19.59 -19.53 -21.87
C ASN A 27 -19.68 -18.14 -21.22
N ASP A 28 -20.73 -17.40 -21.58
CA ASP A 28 -21.22 -16.31 -20.74
C ASP A 28 -21.67 -16.89 -19.39
N ASP A 29 -20.91 -16.58 -18.33
CA ASP A 29 -21.28 -16.83 -16.94
C ASP A 29 -22.58 -16.08 -16.62
N ILE A 30 -23.72 -16.77 -16.73
CA ILE A 30 -25.00 -16.22 -16.27
C ILE A 30 -24.90 -16.05 -14.76
N ARG A 31 -24.81 -14.79 -14.30
CA ARG A 31 -24.82 -14.42 -12.88
C ARG A 31 -26.21 -13.96 -12.46
N ALA A 32 -26.70 -14.50 -11.36
CA ALA A 32 -27.97 -14.08 -10.77
C ALA A 32 -27.77 -13.79 -9.29
N LYS A 33 -28.73 -13.13 -8.64
CA LYS A 33 -28.71 -12.96 -7.19
C LYS A 33 -30.09 -13.03 -6.57
N PHE A 34 -30.12 -13.45 -5.30
CA PHE A 34 -31.27 -13.27 -4.43
C PHE A 34 -31.08 -12.00 -3.60
N VAL A 35 -32.08 -11.13 -3.65
CA VAL A 35 -32.12 -9.90 -2.86
C VAL A 35 -33.15 -10.08 -1.75
N PRO A 36 -32.73 -10.15 -0.47
CA PRO A 36 -33.65 -10.22 0.66
C PRO A 36 -34.45 -8.92 0.78
N SER A 37 -35.73 -9.03 1.14
CA SER A 37 -36.60 -7.87 1.39
C SER A 37 -36.20 -7.06 2.64
N ASN A 38 -35.34 -7.61 3.51
CA ASN A 38 -34.81 -6.93 4.69
C ASN A 38 -33.32 -6.57 4.50
N SER A 39 -33.02 -5.28 4.53
CA SER A 39 -31.67 -4.71 4.28
C SER A 39 -30.60 -5.09 5.32
N LYS A 40 -30.96 -5.80 6.39
CA LYS A 40 -30.02 -6.35 7.37
C LYS A 40 -29.26 -7.59 6.86
N TYR A 41 -29.71 -8.19 5.77
CA TYR A 41 -29.10 -9.38 5.18
C TYR A 41 -28.44 -9.05 3.85
N LEU A 42 -27.32 -9.71 3.56
CA LEU A 42 -26.54 -9.49 2.34
C LEU A 42 -27.16 -10.22 1.15
N ASP A 43 -26.99 -9.65 -0.05
CA ASP A 43 -27.35 -10.29 -1.31
C ASP A 43 -26.57 -11.60 -1.51
N ILE A 44 -27.24 -12.63 -2.01
CA ILE A 44 -26.62 -13.92 -2.34
C ILE A 44 -26.40 -13.99 -3.85
N GLU A 45 -25.14 -13.97 -4.30
CA GLU A 45 -24.77 -14.11 -5.71
C GLU A 45 -24.73 -15.60 -6.13
N LEU A 46 -25.23 -15.91 -7.32
CA LEU A 46 -25.23 -17.22 -7.97
C LEU A 46 -24.38 -17.15 -9.24
N THR A 47 -23.53 -18.14 -9.46
CA THR A 47 -22.73 -18.27 -10.70
C THR A 47 -23.00 -19.62 -11.35
N SER A 48 -22.88 -19.69 -12.68
CA SER A 48 -23.36 -20.81 -13.49
C SER A 48 -22.64 -22.15 -13.25
N ASN A 49 -21.51 -22.14 -12.53
CA ASN A 49 -20.65 -23.31 -12.33
C ASN A 49 -20.80 -24.01 -10.96
N GLU A 50 -21.71 -23.55 -10.09
CA GLU A 50 -21.93 -24.18 -8.78
C GLU A 50 -23.24 -24.99 -8.78
N THR A 51 -23.14 -26.29 -9.01
CA THR A 51 -24.31 -27.17 -9.21
C THR A 51 -25.00 -27.62 -7.92
N LEU A 52 -24.60 -27.16 -6.73
CA LEU A 52 -25.28 -27.44 -5.46
C LEU A 52 -25.03 -26.28 -4.48
N ILE A 53 -26.07 -25.53 -4.14
CA ILE A 53 -26.01 -24.51 -3.09
C ILE A 53 -26.89 -24.98 -1.93
N CYS A 54 -26.25 -25.58 -0.92
CA CYS A 54 -26.88 -25.83 0.37
C CYS A 54 -26.51 -24.68 1.32
N TYR A 55 -27.47 -23.83 1.69
CA TYR A 55 -27.27 -22.81 2.71
C TYR A 55 -28.07 -23.13 3.97
N GLU A 56 -27.42 -23.07 5.13
CA GLU A 56 -28.03 -23.31 6.44
C GLU A 56 -28.28 -21.95 7.11
N ILE A 57 -29.54 -21.46 7.09
CA ILE A 57 -29.91 -20.24 7.81
C ILE A 57 -30.13 -20.61 9.27
N SER A 58 -29.16 -20.32 10.13
CA SER A 58 -29.32 -20.44 11.58
C SER A 58 -30.16 -19.28 12.13
N ILE A 59 -31.46 -19.51 12.33
CA ILE A 59 -32.33 -18.58 13.06
C ILE A 59 -32.23 -18.93 14.55
N LEU A 60 -31.74 -17.98 15.36
CA LEU A 60 -31.78 -18.11 16.81
C LEU A 60 -33.23 -18.08 17.29
N SER A 61 -33.62 -19.16 17.97
CA SER A 61 -34.91 -19.40 18.64
C SER A 61 -36.08 -19.77 17.73
N VAL A 62 -36.46 -21.05 17.72
CA VAL A 62 -37.76 -21.59 18.20
C VAL A 62 -37.68 -23.13 18.22
N ARG A 63 -38.41 -23.74 19.15
CA ARG A 63 -38.38 -25.16 19.49
C ARG A 63 -38.88 -26.05 18.34
N LYS A 64 -38.38 -27.29 18.32
CA LYS A 64 -38.82 -28.43 17.50
C LYS A 64 -40.30 -28.38 17.11
N SER A 65 -40.57 -28.15 15.84
CA SER A 65 -41.71 -28.75 15.14
C SER A 65 -41.25 -29.13 13.74
N GLU A 66 -41.79 -30.24 13.25
CA GLU A 66 -41.49 -30.86 11.97
C GLU A 66 -41.66 -29.85 10.83
N CYS A 67 -40.66 -29.71 9.97
CA CYS A 67 -40.73 -28.78 8.86
C CYS A 67 -40.95 -29.54 7.56
N GLU A 68 -42.09 -29.25 6.94
CA GLU A 68 -42.41 -29.66 5.59
C GLU A 68 -41.60 -28.82 4.60
N ASN A 69 -41.09 -29.47 3.54
CA ASN A 69 -40.27 -28.85 2.50
C ASN A 69 -41.16 -28.14 1.47
N GLU A 70 -41.77 -27.02 1.85
CA GLU A 70 -42.70 -26.26 1.03
C GLU A 70 -42.18 -24.83 0.82
N ILE A 71 -42.09 -24.37 -0.43
CA ILE A 71 -41.60 -23.04 -0.80
C ILE A 71 -42.62 -22.40 -1.73
N THR A 72 -42.96 -21.14 -1.50
CA THR A 72 -43.88 -20.39 -2.36
C THR A 72 -43.09 -19.50 -3.32
N VAL A 73 -43.35 -19.63 -4.63
CA VAL A 73 -42.79 -18.78 -5.69
C VAL A 73 -43.94 -18.05 -6.36
N ASP A 74 -43.97 -16.71 -6.30
CA ASP A 74 -45.04 -15.88 -6.86
C ASP A 74 -46.45 -16.41 -6.51
N GLU A 75 -46.67 -16.70 -5.22
CA GLU A 75 -47.91 -17.27 -4.65
C GLU A 75 -48.22 -18.74 -5.02
N VAL A 76 -47.36 -19.40 -5.81
CA VAL A 76 -47.48 -20.84 -6.14
C VAL A 76 -46.64 -21.67 -5.18
N VAL A 77 -47.29 -22.62 -4.54
CA VAL A 77 -46.68 -23.52 -3.56
C VAL A 77 -45.95 -24.67 -4.26
N VAL A 78 -44.67 -24.82 -3.99
CA VAL A 78 -43.76 -25.82 -4.59
C VAL A 78 -43.31 -26.79 -3.50
N ARG A 79 -43.57 -28.08 -3.70
CA ARG A 79 -43.20 -29.15 -2.78
C ARG A 79 -41.91 -29.81 -3.25
N GLY A 80 -41.13 -30.36 -2.32
CA GLY A 80 -39.73 -30.75 -2.51
C GLY A 80 -39.31 -31.65 -3.70
N GLU A 81 -40.23 -32.17 -4.51
CA GLU A 81 -39.93 -32.92 -5.74
C GLU A 81 -40.38 -32.21 -7.04
N ASP A 82 -41.05 -31.06 -6.93
CA ASP A 82 -41.58 -30.31 -8.07
C ASP A 82 -40.54 -29.34 -8.66
N THR A 83 -40.44 -29.31 -9.99
CA THR A 83 -39.58 -28.34 -10.70
C THR A 83 -40.41 -27.14 -11.15
N VAL A 84 -40.07 -25.94 -10.68
CA VAL A 84 -40.70 -24.68 -11.10
C VAL A 84 -39.71 -23.79 -11.86
N VAL A 85 -40.20 -23.10 -12.90
CA VAL A 85 -39.40 -22.11 -13.64
C VAL A 85 -39.49 -20.76 -12.94
N ILE A 86 -38.37 -20.28 -12.38
CA ILE A 86 -38.28 -18.97 -11.72
C ILE A 86 -37.81 -17.93 -12.74
N ARG A 87 -38.56 -16.82 -12.86
CA ARG A 87 -38.23 -15.72 -13.79
C ARG A 87 -37.60 -14.55 -13.05
N CYS A 88 -36.85 -13.71 -13.77
CA CYS A 88 -36.29 -12.48 -13.19
C CYS A 88 -37.45 -11.60 -12.65
N GLY A 89 -37.37 -11.25 -11.37
CA GLY A 89 -38.40 -10.50 -10.66
C GLY A 89 -39.28 -11.34 -9.73
N SER A 90 -39.25 -12.68 -9.83
CA SER A 90 -40.05 -13.58 -8.99
C SER A 90 -39.72 -13.45 -7.50
N GLU A 91 -40.75 -13.49 -6.67
CA GLU A 91 -40.69 -13.47 -5.22
C GLU A 91 -40.74 -14.90 -4.66
N ILE A 92 -39.76 -15.24 -3.82
CA ILE A 92 -39.63 -16.56 -3.21
C ILE A 92 -39.76 -16.42 -1.70
N ILE A 93 -40.65 -17.21 -1.13
CA ILE A 93 -41.01 -17.21 0.29
C ILE A 93 -40.85 -18.65 0.81
N PRO A 94 -39.93 -18.91 1.76
CA PRO A 94 -39.82 -20.22 2.40
C PRO A 94 -41.08 -20.47 3.24
N GLY A 95 -41.70 -21.65 3.11
CA GLY A 95 -42.97 -21.95 3.78
C GLY A 95 -42.81 -22.24 5.28
N SER A 96 -43.62 -21.56 6.09
CA SER A 96 -44.37 -22.18 7.19
C SER A 96 -45.54 -21.27 7.53
N GLU A 97 -46.76 -21.70 7.24
CA GLU A 97 -47.96 -21.06 7.76
C GLU A 97 -47.96 -21.16 9.29
N GLY A 98 -47.94 -20.02 9.96
CA GLY A 98 -48.01 -19.95 11.42
C GLY A 98 -47.59 -18.58 11.94
N ASP A 99 -48.57 -17.69 12.12
CA ASP A 99 -48.48 -16.42 12.85
C ASP A 99 -47.42 -15.41 12.40
N GLY A 100 -47.70 -14.75 11.27
CA GLY A 100 -47.71 -13.28 11.16
C GLY A 100 -46.44 -12.47 11.52
N LYS A 101 -45.28 -13.08 11.75
CA LYS A 101 -44.04 -12.37 12.09
C LYS A 101 -42.81 -13.02 11.47
N GLY A 102 -42.35 -12.41 10.37
CA GLY A 102 -40.93 -12.46 9.99
C GLY A 102 -40.53 -13.45 8.91
N LEU A 103 -41.40 -13.73 7.92
CA LEU A 103 -41.00 -14.55 6.78
C LEU A 103 -40.12 -13.74 5.83
N LEU A 104 -38.88 -14.20 5.62
CA LEU A 104 -37.92 -13.56 4.72
C LEU A 104 -38.34 -13.81 3.27
N SER A 105 -38.93 -12.81 2.63
CA SER A 105 -39.16 -12.79 1.18
C SER A 105 -37.85 -12.41 0.46
N CYS A 106 -37.53 -13.12 -0.61
CA CYS A 106 -36.37 -12.87 -1.46
C CYS A 106 -36.80 -12.68 -2.91
N ARG A 107 -36.24 -11.69 -3.60
CA ARG A 107 -36.50 -11.47 -5.02
C ARG A 107 -35.35 -11.99 -5.87
N PHE A 108 -35.67 -12.79 -6.89
CA PHE A 108 -34.69 -13.27 -7.86
C PHE A 108 -34.40 -12.20 -8.92
N LYS A 109 -33.12 -11.93 -9.19
CA LYS A 109 -32.70 -11.03 -10.28
C LYS A 109 -31.58 -11.64 -11.11
N VAL A 110 -31.74 -11.65 -12.43
CA VAL A 110 -30.68 -11.98 -13.38
C VAL A 110 -29.87 -10.73 -13.68
N MET A 111 -28.55 -10.80 -13.52
CA MET A 111 -27.65 -9.69 -13.82
C MET A 111 -27.40 -9.68 -15.33
N SER A 112 -27.59 -8.53 -15.99
CA SER A 112 -27.26 -8.43 -17.42
C SER A 112 -25.74 -8.42 -17.60
N ALA A 113 -25.24 -8.92 -18.74
CA ALA A 113 -23.82 -8.92 -19.08
C ALA A 113 -23.17 -7.50 -19.12
N GLN A 114 -23.98 -6.44 -19.03
CA GLN A 114 -23.52 -5.06 -18.93
C GLN A 114 -23.22 -4.63 -17.47
N GLU A 115 -23.75 -5.31 -16.46
CA GLU A 115 -23.46 -5.01 -15.04
C GLU A 115 -22.17 -5.67 -14.54
N SER A 116 -21.60 -6.63 -15.28
CA SER A 116 -20.35 -7.33 -14.95
C SER A 116 -19.07 -6.59 -15.37
N LEU A 117 -19.15 -5.44 -16.04
CA LEU A 117 -17.96 -4.71 -16.53
C LEU A 117 -17.53 -3.50 -15.66
N HIS A 118 -18.28 -3.17 -14.59
CA HIS A 118 -18.02 -1.98 -13.75
C HIS A 118 -18.02 -2.27 -12.24
N LYS A 119 -17.33 -3.31 -11.77
CA LYS A 119 -16.79 -3.32 -10.39
C LYS A 119 -15.39 -2.71 -10.37
N GLN A 120 -15.25 -1.48 -10.88
CA GLN A 120 -14.22 -0.56 -10.38
C GLN A 120 -14.79 0.05 -9.10
N LEU A 121 -14.01 0.06 -8.02
CA LEU A 121 -14.34 0.75 -6.77
C LEU A 121 -14.82 2.17 -7.12
N LYS A 122 -16.12 2.44 -7.01
CA LYS A 122 -16.72 3.74 -7.36
C LYS A 122 -16.42 4.72 -6.23
N ILE A 123 -15.16 5.16 -6.16
CA ILE A 123 -14.71 6.21 -5.25
C ILE A 123 -15.28 7.52 -5.80
N PHE A 124 -16.36 8.02 -5.20
CA PHE A 124 -16.86 9.36 -5.48
C PHE A 124 -15.95 10.38 -4.78
N LEU A 125 -15.08 11.03 -5.54
CA LEU A 125 -14.36 12.21 -5.08
C LEU A 125 -15.18 13.44 -5.53
N ASP A 126 -15.55 14.29 -4.57
CA ASP A 126 -16.21 15.56 -4.88
C ASP A 126 -15.28 16.41 -5.77
N PRO A 127 -15.77 16.96 -6.91
CA PRO A 127 -14.99 17.79 -7.82
C PRO A 127 -14.24 18.95 -7.14
N GLU A 128 -14.75 19.48 -6.03
CA GLU A 128 -14.07 20.53 -5.26
C GLU A 128 -12.73 20.05 -4.65
N HIS A 129 -12.62 18.76 -4.34
CA HIS A 129 -11.42 18.14 -3.76
C HIS A 129 -10.46 17.60 -4.83
N ALA A 130 -10.83 17.69 -6.12
CA ALA A 130 -10.04 17.23 -7.26
C ALA A 130 -9.34 18.37 -8.02
N LYS A 131 -9.22 19.56 -7.40
CA LYS A 131 -8.69 20.77 -8.05
C LYS A 131 -7.19 20.95 -7.84
N CYS A 132 -6.51 21.40 -8.89
CA CYS A 132 -5.11 21.80 -8.84
C CYS A 132 -4.97 23.15 -8.13
N CYS A 133 -4.17 23.27 -7.06
CA CYS A 133 -4.01 24.56 -6.37
C CYS A 133 -3.28 25.64 -7.21
N ILE A 134 -2.70 25.26 -8.36
CA ILE A 134 -1.98 26.17 -9.25
C ILE A 134 -2.94 26.81 -10.27
N CYS A 135 -3.77 26.01 -10.95
CA CYS A 135 -4.70 26.50 -11.97
C CYS A 135 -6.17 26.55 -11.51
N LEU A 136 -6.47 26.08 -10.30
CA LEU A 136 -7.78 26.04 -9.65
C LEU A 136 -8.87 25.23 -10.38
N ASN A 137 -8.51 24.55 -11.45
CA ASN A 137 -9.36 23.62 -12.20
C ASN A 137 -9.11 22.17 -11.78
N VAL A 138 -10.06 21.26 -12.08
CA VAL A 138 -9.93 19.80 -11.88
C VAL A 138 -8.59 19.32 -12.47
N TRP A 139 -7.83 18.43 -11.83
CA TRP A 139 -6.51 18.04 -12.35
C TRP A 139 -6.54 17.61 -13.84
N HIS A 140 -5.41 17.77 -14.54
CA HIS A 140 -5.20 17.25 -15.90
C HIS A 140 -3.83 16.58 -15.98
N ASP A 141 -3.79 15.32 -16.39
CA ASP A 141 -2.60 14.47 -16.34
C ASP A 141 -1.94 14.54 -14.94
N VAL A 142 -2.62 13.96 -13.95
CA VAL A 142 -2.30 14.21 -12.53
C VAL A 142 -0.89 13.74 -12.16
N VAL A 143 -0.13 14.60 -11.49
CA VAL A 143 1.14 14.27 -10.84
C VAL A 143 1.05 14.40 -9.33
N THR A 144 1.69 13.49 -8.61
CA THR A 144 1.78 13.50 -7.15
C THR A 144 3.21 13.79 -6.71
N VAL A 145 3.36 14.73 -5.78
CA VAL A 145 4.67 15.10 -5.21
C VAL A 145 4.89 14.43 -3.85
N ALA A 146 6.11 13.98 -3.57
CA ALA A 146 6.48 13.39 -2.29
C ALA A 146 7.51 14.28 -1.56
N PRO A 147 7.47 14.33 -0.21
CA PRO A 147 6.74 13.43 0.70
C PRO A 147 5.31 13.86 1.05
N CYS A 148 4.84 15.04 0.64
CA CYS A 148 3.56 15.58 1.11
C CYS A 148 2.31 15.05 0.38
N LEU A 149 2.46 14.27 -0.68
CA LEU A 149 1.40 13.62 -1.46
C LEU A 149 0.33 14.57 -2.04
N HIS A 150 0.67 15.84 -2.25
CA HIS A 150 -0.20 16.78 -2.95
C HIS A 150 -0.19 16.53 -4.46
N ASN A 151 -1.31 16.85 -5.10
CA ASN A 151 -1.58 16.53 -6.50
C ASN A 151 -1.75 17.80 -7.34
N PHE A 152 -1.20 17.79 -8.55
CA PHE A 152 -1.22 18.91 -9.49
C PHE A 152 -1.41 18.42 -10.91
N CYS A 153 -1.75 19.31 -11.84
CA CYS A 153 -1.63 18.99 -13.27
C CYS A 153 -0.15 18.87 -13.65
N ASN A 154 0.21 17.93 -14.52
CA ASN A 154 1.59 17.73 -14.97
C ASN A 154 2.21 19.03 -15.53
N GLY A 155 1.50 19.70 -16.44
CA GLY A 155 1.94 20.97 -17.02
C GLY A 155 2.16 22.07 -15.97
N CYS A 156 1.21 22.23 -15.04
CA CYS A 156 1.30 23.24 -13.98
C CYS A 156 2.50 23.02 -13.06
N PHE A 157 2.72 21.79 -12.61
CA PHE A 157 3.84 21.49 -11.72
C PHE A 157 5.18 21.49 -12.46
N SER A 158 5.21 21.09 -13.73
CA SER A 158 6.42 21.18 -14.58
C SER A 158 6.91 22.61 -14.74
N GLU A 159 6.00 23.58 -14.96
CA GLU A 159 6.35 25.00 -14.98
C GLU A 159 6.89 25.50 -13.63
N TRP A 160 6.22 25.11 -12.54
CA TRP A 160 6.66 25.45 -11.20
C TRP A 160 8.05 24.89 -10.90
N LEU A 161 8.29 23.62 -11.25
CA LEU A 161 9.55 22.93 -11.11
C LEU A 161 10.68 23.68 -11.81
N ARG A 162 10.49 24.04 -13.08
CA ARG A 162 11.47 24.81 -13.87
C ARG A 162 11.83 26.14 -13.21
N ARG A 163 10.83 26.95 -12.86
CA ARG A 163 11.01 28.26 -12.23
C ARG A 163 11.66 28.17 -10.85
N SER A 164 11.30 27.14 -10.09
CA SER A 164 11.87 26.93 -8.76
C SER A 164 13.33 26.52 -8.83
N GLN A 165 13.72 25.71 -9.81
CA GLN A 165 15.12 25.30 -10.00
C GLN A 165 16.02 26.45 -10.47
N GLU A 166 15.47 27.43 -11.20
CA GLU A 166 16.19 28.64 -11.61
C GLU A 166 16.51 29.57 -10.43
N LYS A 167 15.63 29.62 -9.41
CA LYS A 167 15.68 30.61 -8.32
C LYS A 167 16.14 30.04 -6.98
N HIS A 168 15.95 28.74 -6.74
CA HIS A 168 16.13 28.12 -5.44
C HIS A 168 16.87 26.78 -5.54
N SER A 169 17.65 26.45 -4.50
CA SER A 169 18.41 25.20 -4.41
C SER A 169 17.54 23.96 -4.15
N SER A 170 16.28 24.17 -3.79
CA SER A 170 15.29 23.11 -3.53
C SER A 170 13.93 23.52 -4.08
N VAL A 171 13.14 22.53 -4.50
CA VAL A 171 11.79 22.75 -5.04
C VAL A 171 10.80 22.62 -3.91
N LEU A 172 9.98 23.64 -3.68
CA LEU A 172 8.96 23.63 -2.64
C LEU A 172 7.61 23.25 -3.23
N CYS A 173 6.80 22.51 -2.48
CA CYS A 173 5.44 22.17 -2.86
C CYS A 173 4.59 23.45 -2.93
N PRO A 174 3.87 23.73 -4.03
CA PRO A 174 3.01 24.91 -4.15
C PRO A 174 1.94 25.02 -3.06
N GLN A 175 1.44 23.87 -2.57
CA GLN A 175 0.34 23.81 -1.60
C GLN A 175 0.82 23.95 -0.15
N CYS A 176 1.81 23.17 0.26
CA CYS A 176 2.24 23.12 1.67
C CYS A 176 3.66 23.64 1.93
N ARG A 177 4.37 24.08 0.88
CA ARG A 177 5.76 24.55 0.92
C ARG A 177 6.78 23.52 1.43
N ALA A 178 6.40 22.26 1.62
CA ALA A 178 7.33 21.18 1.92
C ALA A 178 8.34 20.99 0.78
N VAL A 179 9.58 20.60 1.10
CA VAL A 179 10.60 20.29 0.09
C VAL A 179 10.17 19.05 -0.70
N VAL A 180 10.00 19.20 -2.01
CA VAL A 180 9.67 18.12 -2.93
C VAL A 180 10.94 17.36 -3.26
N GLN A 181 10.92 16.07 -2.97
CA GLN A 181 12.03 15.15 -3.25
C GLN A 181 11.77 14.33 -4.50
N PHE A 182 10.50 14.09 -4.79
CA PHE A 182 10.08 13.21 -5.86
C PHE A 182 8.76 13.67 -6.45
N VAL A 183 8.59 13.46 -7.76
CA VAL A 183 7.32 13.67 -8.45
C VAL A 183 7.10 12.56 -9.48
N GLY A 184 5.88 12.07 -9.60
CA GLY A 184 5.51 11.07 -10.60
C GLY A 184 4.07 11.21 -11.04
N ARG A 185 3.75 10.68 -12.22
CA ARG A 185 2.37 10.59 -12.72
C ARG A 185 1.55 9.64 -11.85
N ASN A 186 0.28 9.98 -11.62
CA ASN A 186 -0.64 9.18 -10.83
C ASN A 186 -1.80 8.69 -11.70
N HIS A 187 -1.63 7.48 -12.26
CA HIS A 187 -2.61 6.88 -13.15
C HIS A 187 -3.97 6.62 -12.48
N PHE A 188 -3.98 6.35 -11.17
CA PHE A 188 -5.21 6.14 -10.42
C PHE A 188 -6.04 7.44 -10.33
N LEU A 189 -5.40 8.56 -9.99
CA LEU A 189 -6.08 9.86 -9.95
C LEU A 189 -6.48 10.35 -11.34
N HIS A 190 -5.74 9.96 -12.38
CA HIS A 190 -6.12 10.24 -13.76
C HIS A 190 -7.43 9.51 -14.16
N SER A 191 -7.64 8.27 -13.72
CA SER A 191 -8.92 7.59 -13.92
C SER A 191 -10.08 8.30 -13.20
N ILE A 192 -9.84 8.79 -11.98
CA ILE A 192 -10.84 9.56 -11.23
C ILE A 192 -11.14 10.90 -11.92
N GLU A 193 -10.11 11.59 -12.41
CA GLU A 193 -10.25 12.79 -13.23
C GLU A 193 -11.17 12.54 -14.43
N GLU A 194 -10.91 11.48 -15.22
CA GLU A 194 -11.75 11.14 -16.37
C GLU A 194 -13.21 10.89 -15.98
N ASP A 195 -13.44 10.23 -14.86
CA ASP A 195 -14.78 9.92 -14.37
C ASP A 195 -15.53 11.17 -13.87
N ILE A 196 -14.83 12.11 -13.22
CA ILE A 196 -15.39 13.42 -12.85
C ILE A 196 -15.80 14.20 -14.10
N LEU A 197 -14.95 14.24 -15.13
CA LEU A 197 -15.21 14.96 -16.38
C LEU A 197 -16.30 14.29 -17.25
N LYS A 198 -16.53 12.98 -17.08
CA LYS A 198 -17.69 12.27 -17.67
C LYS A 198 -18.99 12.59 -16.93
N GLY A 199 -18.92 12.72 -15.60
CA GLY A 199 -20.07 13.04 -14.75
C GLY A 199 -20.56 14.48 -14.87
N ASP A 200 -19.65 15.43 -15.07
CA ASP A 200 -19.96 16.85 -15.28
C ASP A 200 -19.10 17.45 -16.40
N VAL A 201 -19.72 17.60 -17.57
CA VAL A 201 -19.07 18.13 -18.78
C VAL A 201 -18.70 19.60 -18.62
N SER A 202 -19.35 20.35 -17.72
CA SER A 202 -19.08 21.78 -17.51
C SER A 202 -17.69 22.04 -16.90
N LEU A 203 -17.08 21.02 -16.28
CA LEU A 203 -15.74 21.08 -15.70
C LEU A 203 -14.62 20.84 -16.72
N LYS A 204 -14.94 20.51 -17.97
CA LYS A 204 -13.95 20.28 -19.03
C LYS A 204 -13.32 21.60 -19.48
N ARG A 205 -11.99 21.58 -19.61
CA ARG A 205 -11.21 22.64 -20.25
C ARG A 205 -11.44 22.63 -21.76
N SER A 206 -11.16 23.76 -22.40
CA SER A 206 -11.11 23.83 -23.86
C SER A 206 -9.93 23.01 -24.40
N SER A 207 -10.02 22.60 -25.66
CA SER A 207 -8.95 21.89 -26.37
C SER A 207 -7.65 22.69 -26.40
N GLU A 208 -7.75 24.01 -26.50
CA GLU A 208 -6.61 24.92 -26.58
C GLU A 208 -5.87 24.99 -25.24
N GLU A 209 -6.61 25.03 -24.11
CA GLU A 209 -6.02 25.04 -22.77
C GLU A 209 -5.32 23.71 -22.44
N ILE A 210 -5.91 22.58 -22.86
CA ILE A 210 -5.31 21.25 -22.69
C ILE A 210 -4.00 21.17 -23.48
N ALA A 211 -4.00 21.59 -24.74
CA ALA A 211 -2.79 21.59 -25.57
C ALA A 211 -1.67 22.45 -24.97
N VAL A 212 -2.02 23.59 -24.37
CA VAL A 212 -1.06 24.44 -23.64
C VAL A 212 -0.50 23.70 -22.41
N LEU A 213 -1.34 23.06 -21.59
CA LEU A 213 -0.89 22.30 -20.41
C LEU A 213 0.03 21.13 -20.80
N ASP A 214 -0.33 20.40 -21.86
CA ASP A 214 0.46 19.28 -22.38
C ASP A 214 1.80 19.75 -22.94
N SER A 215 1.86 20.94 -23.54
CA SER A 215 3.13 21.52 -24.02
C SER A 215 4.15 21.75 -22.90
N TYR A 216 3.69 21.98 -21.66
CA TYR A 216 4.54 22.15 -20.49
C TYR A 216 4.79 20.85 -19.72
N ALA A 217 4.06 19.77 -20.01
CA ALA A 217 4.13 18.51 -19.28
C ALA A 217 5.46 17.78 -19.55
N SER A 218 6.40 17.92 -18.60
CA SER A 218 7.76 17.37 -18.72
C SER A 218 7.93 16.03 -17.97
N ILE A 219 7.02 15.70 -17.05
CA ILE A 219 7.16 14.54 -16.16
C ILE A 219 6.56 13.32 -16.83
N LYS A 220 7.40 12.48 -17.45
CA LYS A 220 6.97 11.24 -18.12
C LYS A 220 7.14 9.99 -17.26
N SER A 221 8.16 10.00 -16.40
CA SER A 221 8.51 8.93 -15.46
C SER A 221 8.71 9.51 -14.06
N PRO A 222 8.69 8.67 -13.02
CA PRO A 222 9.13 9.01 -11.67
C PRO A 222 10.46 9.81 -11.65
N LEU A 223 10.43 11.10 -11.26
CA LEU A 223 11.60 11.98 -11.20
C LEU A 223 12.03 12.22 -9.75
N VAL A 224 13.33 12.06 -9.48
CA VAL A 224 13.96 12.50 -8.23
C VAL A 224 14.50 13.91 -8.41
N ILE A 225 14.05 14.86 -7.58
CA ILE A 225 14.52 16.24 -7.62
C ILE A 225 15.78 16.33 -6.74
N ASN A 226 16.96 16.33 -7.39
CA ASN A 226 18.23 16.45 -6.70
C ASN A 226 18.35 17.81 -5.98
N ILE A 227 18.54 17.77 -4.67
CA ILE A 227 18.89 18.94 -3.85
C ILE A 227 20.37 19.24 -4.13
N GLY A 228 20.64 20.40 -4.73
CA GLY A 228 22.02 20.82 -5.02
C GLY A 228 22.88 20.91 -3.75
N LYS A 229 23.86 20.03 -3.62
CA LYS A 229 25.11 20.34 -2.90
C LYS A 229 26.09 20.88 -3.94
N GLY A 230 26.39 22.17 -3.86
CA GLY A 230 27.37 22.83 -4.72
C GLY A 230 28.82 22.63 -4.29
N SER A 231 29.71 22.79 -5.28
CA SER A 231 31.18 22.93 -5.27
C SER A 231 32.02 21.64 -5.18
N HIS A 232 33.02 21.33 -6.02
CA HIS A 232 33.76 21.97 -7.13
C HIS A 232 34.14 20.83 -8.13
N ARG A 233 34.14 20.98 -9.45
CA ARG A 233 35.14 21.72 -10.26
C ARG A 233 34.55 22.07 -11.62
N LYS A 234 34.87 23.29 -12.08
CA LYS A 234 34.70 23.75 -13.47
C LYS A 234 35.27 22.70 -14.44
N ARG A 235 34.47 22.23 -15.39
CA ARG A 235 34.98 21.80 -16.69
C ARG A 235 34.29 22.62 -17.77
N LEU A 236 35.15 23.29 -18.53
CA LEU A 236 34.85 24.12 -19.68
C LEU A 236 34.02 23.32 -20.70
N ARG A 237 32.99 23.93 -21.27
CA ARG A 237 32.18 23.35 -22.35
C ARG A 237 33.07 23.04 -23.56
N SER A 238 32.98 21.81 -24.04
CA SER A 238 33.30 21.41 -25.41
C SER A 238 31.99 20.86 -26.04
N PRO A 239 31.80 20.96 -27.37
CA PRO A 239 30.56 20.57 -28.03
C PRO A 239 30.32 19.05 -27.95
N PRO A 240 29.09 18.58 -28.25
CA PRO A 240 28.70 17.19 -27.99
C PRO A 240 29.36 16.27 -29.02
N GLU A 241 30.26 15.42 -28.56
CA GLU A 241 30.58 14.16 -29.24
C GLU A 241 29.79 13.04 -28.56
N GLU A 242 29.03 12.33 -29.38
CA GLU A 242 28.28 11.13 -29.05
C GLU A 242 29.20 10.12 -28.33
N SER A 243 28.97 9.91 -27.03
CA SER A 243 29.24 8.61 -26.42
C SER A 243 28.21 8.35 -25.33
N SER A 244 27.18 7.62 -25.73
CA SER A 244 26.21 6.97 -24.87
C SER A 244 26.92 5.95 -23.98
N LEU A 245 27.57 6.40 -22.91
CA LEU A 245 27.83 5.53 -21.77
C LEU A 245 26.56 5.51 -20.90
N GLU A 246 25.50 4.93 -21.47
CA GLU A 246 24.38 4.44 -20.69
C GLU A 246 24.97 3.50 -19.63
N LEU A 247 24.68 3.74 -18.35
CA LEU A 247 25.06 2.84 -17.27
C LEU A 247 24.30 1.52 -17.45
N ALA A 248 24.81 0.69 -18.35
CA ALA A 248 24.16 -0.51 -18.81
C ALA A 248 24.05 -1.50 -17.65
N CYS A 249 22.90 -2.15 -17.52
CA CYS A 249 22.77 -3.28 -16.64
C CYS A 249 23.82 -4.35 -17.02
N PRO A 250 24.56 -4.93 -16.06
CA PRO A 250 25.52 -5.99 -16.35
C PRO A 250 24.94 -7.14 -17.19
N GLN A 251 23.65 -7.43 -17.00
CA GLN A 251 22.97 -8.54 -17.69
C GLN A 251 22.42 -8.20 -19.08
N CYS A 252 22.53 -6.96 -19.57
CA CYS A 252 22.12 -6.61 -20.93
C CYS A 252 23.06 -7.17 -22.01
N GLY A 253 24.35 -7.30 -21.71
CA GLY A 253 25.35 -7.84 -22.64
C GLY A 253 25.87 -9.22 -22.25
N THR A 254 25.79 -9.56 -20.96
CA THR A 254 26.47 -10.73 -20.39
C THR A 254 25.47 -11.61 -19.65
N GLU A 255 25.60 -12.92 -19.80
CA GLU A 255 24.80 -13.87 -19.03
C GLU A 255 25.42 -14.09 -17.66
N PHE A 256 24.61 -13.93 -16.61
CA PHE A 256 25.00 -14.24 -15.24
C PHE A 256 24.00 -15.23 -14.64
N ALA A 257 24.52 -16.32 -14.07
CA ALA A 257 23.74 -17.42 -13.48
C ALA A 257 22.56 -17.89 -14.38
N GLY A 258 22.81 -18.06 -15.67
CA GLY A 258 21.81 -18.56 -16.62
C GLY A 258 20.79 -17.53 -17.11
N TYR A 259 20.95 -16.25 -16.77
CA TYR A 259 20.02 -15.19 -17.18
C TYR A 259 20.74 -14.02 -17.88
N ARG A 260 20.14 -13.60 -19.00
CA ARG A 260 20.50 -12.41 -19.78
C ARG A 260 19.23 -11.59 -20.04
N CYS A 261 19.33 -10.27 -19.93
CA CYS A 261 18.22 -9.38 -20.27
C CYS A 261 17.88 -9.47 -21.75
N ASN A 262 16.60 -9.31 -22.06
CA ASN A 262 16.08 -9.12 -23.41
C ASN A 262 15.60 -7.66 -23.60
N PRO A 263 15.24 -7.24 -24.83
CA PRO A 263 14.79 -5.86 -25.08
C PRO A 263 13.57 -5.41 -24.29
N SER A 264 12.71 -6.34 -23.85
CA SER A 264 11.52 -6.06 -23.02
C SER A 264 11.80 -6.09 -21.51
N THR A 265 13.04 -6.34 -21.08
CA THR A 265 13.37 -6.49 -19.66
C THR A 265 13.29 -5.13 -18.97
N VAL A 266 12.40 -5.03 -17.98
CA VAL A 266 12.31 -3.86 -17.11
C VAL A 266 13.50 -3.85 -16.17
N HIS A 267 14.13 -2.70 -16.00
CA HIS A 267 15.28 -2.53 -15.11
C HIS A 267 14.91 -1.72 -13.87
N LEU A 268 15.53 -2.09 -12.75
CA LEU A 268 15.46 -1.42 -11.47
C LEU A 268 16.77 -0.69 -11.22
N GLN A 269 16.67 0.55 -10.76
CA GLN A 269 17.82 1.30 -10.29
C GLN A 269 18.01 1.08 -8.79
N CYS A 270 19.19 0.65 -8.37
CA CYS A 270 19.53 0.49 -6.97
C CYS A 270 19.51 1.83 -6.25
N HIS A 271 18.76 1.92 -5.16
CA HIS A 271 18.65 3.14 -4.37
C HIS A 271 19.97 3.54 -3.68
N SER A 272 20.83 2.57 -3.37
CA SER A 272 22.08 2.84 -2.65
C SER A 272 23.23 3.24 -3.57
N CYS A 273 23.46 2.53 -4.68
CA CYS A 273 24.61 2.78 -5.56
C CYS A 273 24.25 3.37 -6.93
N GLY A 274 22.96 3.48 -7.28
CA GLY A 274 22.51 3.96 -8.59
C GLY A 274 22.68 2.96 -9.75
N GLY A 275 23.24 1.76 -9.49
CA GLY A 275 23.45 0.72 -10.49
C GLY A 275 22.17 0.04 -10.96
N MET A 276 22.17 -0.45 -12.20
CA MET A 276 21.00 -1.04 -12.85
C MET A 276 20.99 -2.57 -12.69
N MET A 277 19.84 -3.16 -12.39
CA MET A 277 19.59 -4.61 -12.36
C MET A 277 18.26 -4.95 -13.04
N PRO A 278 18.06 -6.15 -13.61
CA PRO A 278 16.77 -6.51 -14.17
C PRO A 278 15.73 -6.73 -13.06
N SER A 279 14.49 -6.32 -13.30
CA SER A 279 13.34 -6.64 -12.45
C SER A 279 12.94 -8.10 -12.68
N ARG A 280 13.07 -8.94 -11.65
CA ARG A 280 12.79 -10.37 -11.75
C ARG A 280 11.99 -10.83 -10.55
N MET A 281 10.79 -11.36 -10.82
CA MET A 281 9.91 -11.91 -9.78
C MET A 281 10.29 -13.34 -9.35
N SER A 282 11.06 -14.05 -10.18
CA SER A 282 11.42 -15.47 -10.00
C SER A 282 12.82 -15.68 -9.41
N VAL A 283 13.30 -14.75 -8.60
CA VAL A 283 14.63 -14.87 -7.95
C VAL A 283 14.45 -15.34 -6.52
N ALA A 284 15.35 -16.22 -6.06
CA ALA A 284 15.38 -16.68 -4.67
C ALA A 284 15.63 -15.56 -3.65
N VAL A 285 16.15 -14.41 -4.10
CA VAL A 285 16.42 -13.25 -3.25
C VAL A 285 15.55 -12.05 -3.64
N PRO A 286 15.01 -11.31 -2.66
CA PRO A 286 14.20 -10.13 -2.95
C PRO A 286 15.05 -9.02 -3.57
N GLN A 287 14.40 -8.14 -4.33
CA GLN A 287 15.03 -6.96 -4.95
C GLN A 287 14.53 -5.64 -4.35
N HIS A 288 13.46 -5.70 -3.55
CA HIS A 288 12.84 -4.53 -2.92
C HIS A 288 12.87 -4.69 -1.41
N CYS A 289 13.17 -3.61 -0.70
CA CYS A 289 13.07 -3.56 0.75
C CYS A 289 11.60 -3.47 1.17
N LEU A 290 11.11 -4.43 1.96
CA LEU A 290 9.71 -4.43 2.40
C LEU A 290 9.36 -3.21 3.27
N GLY A 291 10.35 -2.61 3.95
CA GLY A 291 10.12 -1.47 4.83
C GLY A 291 10.07 -0.10 4.14
N CYS A 292 10.45 0.01 2.85
CA CYS A 292 10.43 1.28 2.11
C CYS A 292 10.14 1.16 0.61
N ASP A 293 9.93 -0.05 0.11
CA ASP A 293 9.62 -0.41 -1.29
C ASP A 293 10.68 -0.02 -2.33
N ARG A 294 11.83 0.48 -1.88
CA ARG A 294 12.95 0.84 -2.77
C ARG A 294 13.74 -0.40 -3.19
N ALA A 295 14.30 -0.33 -4.39
CA ALA A 295 15.09 -1.40 -4.96
C ALA A 295 16.55 -1.38 -4.49
N PHE A 296 17.10 -2.56 -4.18
CA PHE A 296 18.50 -2.73 -3.73
C PHE A 296 19.15 -3.91 -4.43
N CYS A 297 20.34 -3.69 -4.98
CA CYS A 297 20.99 -4.67 -5.83
C CYS A 297 21.92 -5.66 -5.10
N GLY A 298 22.25 -5.42 -3.83
CA GLY A 298 23.26 -6.19 -3.08
C GLY A 298 22.95 -7.69 -3.02
N ALA A 299 21.76 -8.06 -2.55
CA ALA A 299 21.36 -9.48 -2.48
C ALA A 299 21.29 -10.12 -3.87
N TYR A 300 20.71 -9.43 -4.86
CA TYR A 300 20.56 -9.92 -6.22
C TYR A 300 21.90 -10.25 -6.88
N TRP A 301 22.81 -9.27 -6.92
CA TRP A 301 24.10 -9.44 -7.59
C TRP A 301 25.01 -10.43 -6.86
N HIS A 302 24.95 -10.45 -5.53
CA HIS A 302 25.68 -11.46 -4.76
C HIS A 302 25.21 -12.87 -5.09
N ALA A 303 23.89 -13.10 -5.15
CA ALA A 303 23.33 -14.40 -5.54
C ALA A 303 23.71 -14.84 -6.97
N HIS A 304 24.06 -13.88 -7.84
CA HIS A 304 24.50 -14.13 -9.22
C HIS A 304 26.03 -14.08 -9.39
N GLY A 305 26.79 -13.98 -8.30
CA GLY A 305 28.25 -13.94 -8.34
C GLY A 305 28.85 -12.68 -8.96
N VAL A 306 28.08 -11.59 -9.07
CA VAL A 306 28.53 -10.33 -9.68
C VAL A 306 29.15 -9.45 -8.61
N THR A 307 30.42 -9.11 -8.78
CA THR A 307 31.16 -8.21 -7.89
C THR A 307 31.20 -6.79 -8.43
N ARG A 308 31.55 -5.83 -7.56
CA ARG A 308 31.76 -4.43 -7.95
C ARG A 308 32.84 -4.34 -9.04
N SER A 309 32.53 -3.59 -10.10
CA SER A 309 33.48 -3.21 -11.15
C SER A 309 33.46 -1.69 -11.32
N ASP A 310 34.48 -1.15 -11.98
CA ASP A 310 34.54 0.30 -12.27
C ASP A 310 33.46 0.75 -13.25
N SER A 311 32.95 -0.18 -14.08
CA SER A 311 31.92 0.07 -15.08
C SER A 311 30.49 -0.09 -14.53
N HIS A 312 30.30 -0.90 -13.47
CA HIS A 312 28.99 -1.18 -12.91
C HIS A 312 29.00 -1.10 -11.37
N PRO A 313 28.34 -0.09 -10.78
CA PRO A 313 28.27 0.04 -9.34
C PRO A 313 27.36 -1.04 -8.74
N VAL A 314 27.94 -1.92 -7.92
CA VAL A 314 27.24 -3.00 -7.22
C VAL A 314 27.44 -2.84 -5.72
N CYS A 315 26.34 -2.91 -4.95
CA CYS A 315 26.38 -2.85 -3.50
C CYS A 315 26.89 -4.18 -2.89
N SER A 316 27.47 -4.10 -1.70
CA SER A 316 27.71 -5.30 -0.88
C SER A 316 26.40 -5.88 -0.34
N THR A 317 26.45 -7.14 0.09
CA THR A 317 25.34 -7.83 0.78
C THR A 317 24.89 -7.12 2.05
N GLU A 318 25.80 -6.43 2.74
CA GLU A 318 25.50 -5.68 3.97
C GLU A 318 24.44 -4.58 3.78
N THR A 319 24.33 -4.04 2.57
CA THR A 319 23.35 -3.00 2.26
C THR A 319 21.91 -3.51 2.27
N PHE A 320 21.71 -4.81 2.01
CA PHE A 320 20.40 -5.41 1.86
C PHE A 320 20.45 -6.92 2.14
N LYS A 321 20.03 -7.31 3.35
CA LYS A 321 20.04 -8.69 3.85
C LYS A 321 18.95 -8.91 4.91
N PRO A 322 18.64 -10.15 5.30
CA PRO A 322 17.66 -10.46 6.35
C PRO A 322 17.95 -9.73 7.66
N ILE A 323 16.90 -9.39 8.39
CA ILE A 323 17.01 -8.72 9.70
C ILE A 323 17.81 -9.59 10.68
N ILE A 324 17.58 -10.91 10.71
CA ILE A 324 18.22 -11.84 11.63
C ILE A 324 19.74 -11.98 11.40
N GLU A 325 20.22 -11.69 10.18
CA GLU A 325 21.64 -11.78 9.81
C GLU A 325 22.40 -10.47 10.08
N ARG A 326 21.74 -9.46 10.65
CA ARG A 326 22.36 -8.18 10.98
C ARG A 326 22.90 -8.19 12.41
N THR A 327 24.06 -7.56 12.57
CA THR A 327 24.71 -7.39 13.88
C THR A 327 24.89 -5.91 14.15
N THR A 328 24.38 -5.45 15.29
CA THR A 328 24.48 -4.07 15.75
C THR A 328 25.38 -4.01 16.99
N THR A 329 26.56 -3.44 16.82
CA THR A 329 27.53 -3.26 17.92
C THR A 329 27.45 -1.89 18.58
N ARG A 330 26.85 -0.91 17.92
CA ARG A 330 26.73 0.48 18.40
C ARG A 330 25.31 0.97 18.22
N MET A 331 24.89 1.85 19.13
CA MET A 331 23.56 2.48 19.09
C MET A 331 23.38 3.25 17.77
N PRO A 332 22.36 2.93 16.95
CA PRO A 332 22.09 3.72 15.75
C PRO A 332 21.77 5.18 16.08
N PHE A 333 22.24 6.10 15.24
CA PHE A 333 22.08 7.55 15.47
C PHE A 333 20.62 8.01 15.61
N TRP A 334 19.69 7.29 14.98
CA TRP A 334 18.27 7.61 14.95
C TRP A 334 17.47 7.08 16.15
N VAL A 335 18.11 6.37 17.08
CA VAL A 335 17.45 5.86 18.28
C VAL A 335 16.95 7.02 19.14
N HIS A 336 15.74 6.89 19.71
CA HIS A 336 15.10 7.93 20.54
C HIS A 336 15.06 9.32 19.87
N GLU A 337 14.69 9.40 18.59
CA GLU A 337 14.55 10.67 17.86
C GLU A 337 15.82 11.55 17.87
N LYS A 338 17.00 10.92 17.89
CA LYS A 338 18.33 11.55 18.00
C LYS A 338 18.60 12.24 19.34
N ASN A 339 17.80 11.94 20.37
CA ASN A 339 18.05 12.41 21.72
C ASN A 339 19.24 11.67 22.32
N ARG A 340 20.42 12.30 22.34
CA ARG A 340 21.65 11.70 22.88
C ARG A 340 21.54 11.32 24.35
N HIS A 341 20.84 12.11 25.17
CA HIS A 341 20.67 11.79 26.58
C HIS A 341 19.87 10.51 26.78
N GLU A 342 18.81 10.30 25.98
CA GLU A 342 18.05 9.05 26.04
C GLU A 342 18.85 7.86 25.48
N GLN A 343 19.67 8.07 24.44
CA GLN A 343 20.59 7.05 23.93
C GLN A 343 21.60 6.62 25.01
N ASP A 344 22.23 7.58 25.69
CA ASP A 344 23.20 7.34 26.76
C ASP A 344 22.55 6.60 27.95
N ILE A 345 21.33 7.00 28.34
CA ILE A 345 20.58 6.29 29.38
C ILE A 345 20.34 4.84 28.96
N THR A 346 19.83 4.62 27.75
CA THR A 346 19.56 3.26 27.24
C THR A 346 20.82 2.41 27.19
N GLU A 347 21.94 2.94 26.70
CA GLU A 347 23.22 2.24 26.67
C GLU A 347 23.72 1.89 28.09
N ASN A 348 23.59 2.83 29.03
CA ASN A 348 23.93 2.60 30.43
C ASN A 348 23.08 1.49 31.06
N CYS A 349 21.78 1.46 30.80
CA CYS A 349 20.88 0.42 31.29
C CYS A 349 21.26 -0.95 30.75
N ILE A 350 21.53 -1.07 29.45
CA ILE A 350 21.96 -2.32 28.82
C ILE A 350 23.25 -2.83 29.47
N ARG A 351 24.20 -1.93 29.71
CA ARG A 351 25.46 -2.24 30.39
C ARG A 351 25.25 -2.67 31.85
N GLN A 352 24.39 -2.00 32.60
CA GLN A 352 24.07 -2.37 33.99
C GLN A 352 23.41 -3.75 34.08
N MET A 353 22.63 -4.14 33.07
CA MET A 353 22.05 -5.48 32.97
C MET A 353 23.07 -6.56 32.57
N GLY A 354 24.30 -6.19 32.22
CA GLY A 354 25.33 -7.13 31.77
C GLY A 354 25.06 -7.74 30.39
N ARG A 355 24.30 -7.03 29.54
CA ARG A 355 23.88 -7.50 28.21
C ARG A 355 24.56 -6.71 27.10
N THR A 356 24.62 -7.28 25.91
CA THR A 356 25.01 -6.52 24.71
C THR A 356 23.79 -5.88 24.05
N LEU A 357 24.03 -4.84 23.23
CA LEU A 357 22.98 -4.23 22.41
C LEU A 357 22.32 -5.25 21.48
N GLN A 358 23.11 -6.18 20.92
CA GLN A 358 22.62 -7.24 20.05
C GLN A 358 21.70 -8.22 20.81
N ASP A 359 22.00 -8.54 22.07
CA ASP A 359 21.15 -9.44 22.87
C ASP A 359 19.77 -8.82 23.10
N VAL A 360 19.73 -7.51 23.37
CA VAL A 360 18.48 -6.77 23.53
C VAL A 360 17.72 -6.72 22.20
N ILE A 361 18.39 -6.37 21.10
CA ILE A 361 17.74 -6.36 19.78
C ILE A 361 17.16 -7.75 19.44
N SER A 362 17.91 -8.82 19.69
CA SER A 362 17.48 -10.19 19.39
C SER A 362 16.27 -10.61 20.22
N GLU A 363 16.26 -10.30 21.52
CA GLU A 363 15.08 -10.53 22.37
C GLU A 363 13.85 -9.77 21.86
N TRP A 364 14.00 -8.47 21.57
CA TRP A 364 12.88 -7.64 21.14
C TRP A 364 12.40 -7.96 19.72
N LEU A 365 13.28 -8.47 18.86
CA LEU A 365 12.89 -9.07 17.57
C LEU A 365 12.01 -10.30 17.76
N MET A 366 12.31 -11.16 18.74
CA MET A 366 11.46 -12.31 19.07
C MET A 366 10.10 -11.87 19.62
N LYS A 367 10.08 -10.89 20.53
CA LYS A 367 8.82 -10.30 21.04
C LYS A 367 7.97 -9.70 19.93
N MET A 368 8.60 -9.01 18.97
CA MET A 368 7.95 -8.52 17.76
C MET A 368 7.34 -9.65 16.94
N ASN A 369 8.09 -10.73 16.71
CA ASN A 369 7.63 -11.87 15.93
C ASN A 369 6.47 -12.62 16.61
N ASN A 370 6.47 -12.67 17.94
CA ASN A 370 5.39 -13.26 18.74
C ASN A 370 4.16 -12.35 18.89
N ARG A 371 4.16 -11.16 18.28
CA ARG A 371 3.10 -10.15 18.39
C ARG A 371 2.87 -9.67 19.85
N GLU A 372 3.93 -9.63 20.65
CA GLU A 372 3.91 -9.13 22.04
C GLU A 372 4.03 -7.60 22.14
N ILE A 373 4.33 -6.90 21.03
CA ILE A 373 4.47 -5.45 20.98
C ILE A 373 3.58 -4.85 19.89
N ASP A 374 3.05 -3.66 20.15
CA ASP A 374 2.20 -2.94 19.21
C ASP A 374 3.04 -2.29 18.09
N ARG A 375 2.75 -2.71 16.85
CA ARG A 375 3.48 -2.37 15.62
C ARG A 375 2.90 -1.17 14.88
N THR A 376 1.77 -0.61 15.32
CA THR A 376 1.07 0.50 14.63
C THR A 376 1.96 1.72 14.40
N ARG A 377 2.96 1.92 15.26
CA ARG A 377 3.89 3.04 15.20
C ARG A 377 5.25 2.71 14.59
N MET A 378 5.42 1.51 14.04
CA MET A 378 6.65 1.13 13.36
C MET A 378 6.83 2.02 12.11
N PRO A 379 7.93 2.77 11.98
CA PRO A 379 8.12 3.74 10.91
C PRO A 379 8.61 3.08 9.61
N LEU A 380 7.97 1.97 9.23
CA LEU A 380 8.27 1.13 8.08
C LEU A 380 6.97 0.79 7.33
N ASN A 381 7.07 0.68 6.02
CA ASN A 381 5.98 0.16 5.20
C ASN A 381 5.72 -1.30 5.55
N HIS A 382 4.49 -1.76 5.33
CA HIS A 382 4.11 -3.17 5.49
C HIS A 382 4.49 -3.76 6.86
N ALA A 383 4.45 -2.95 7.93
CA ALA A 383 4.93 -3.32 9.26
C ALA A 383 4.43 -4.69 9.74
N GLU A 384 3.15 -5.02 9.49
CA GLU A 384 2.55 -6.30 9.87
C GLU A 384 3.19 -7.54 9.21
N MET A 385 3.80 -7.38 8.03
CA MET A 385 4.43 -8.46 7.26
C MET A 385 5.93 -8.61 7.55
N ILE A 386 6.55 -7.67 8.29
CA ILE A 386 7.97 -7.73 8.61
C ILE A 386 8.21 -8.85 9.64
N THR A 387 9.16 -9.73 9.36
CA THR A 387 9.62 -10.82 10.23
C THR A 387 11.15 -10.80 10.33
N PRO A 388 11.76 -11.57 11.25
CA PRO A 388 13.22 -11.66 11.31
C PRO A 388 13.89 -12.12 9.99
N GLN A 389 13.17 -12.85 9.14
CA GLN A 389 13.68 -13.31 7.84
C GLN A 389 13.51 -12.30 6.70
N THR A 390 12.74 -11.23 6.94
CA THR A 390 12.51 -10.19 5.94
C THR A 390 13.82 -9.45 5.63
N HIS A 391 14.13 -9.32 4.35
CA HIS A 391 15.23 -8.47 3.91
C HIS A 391 14.87 -7.00 4.04
N THR A 392 15.77 -6.23 4.65
CA THR A 392 15.62 -4.78 4.79
C THR A 392 16.90 -4.07 4.41
N CYS A 393 16.77 -2.82 3.94
CA CYS A 393 17.92 -1.94 3.79
C CYS A 393 18.42 -1.45 5.15
N THR A 394 19.65 -0.93 5.20
CA THR A 394 20.26 -0.44 6.44
C THR A 394 19.41 0.62 7.14
N ASP A 395 18.84 1.58 6.40
CA ASP A 395 18.01 2.63 7.00
C ASP A 395 16.72 2.07 7.64
N CYS A 396 16.07 1.11 6.98
CA CYS A 396 14.89 0.46 7.52
C CYS A 396 15.22 -0.40 8.74
N TYR A 397 16.37 -1.06 8.74
CA TYR A 397 16.86 -1.79 9.90
C TYR A 397 17.16 -0.87 11.08
N ASP A 398 17.82 0.27 10.87
CA ASP A 398 18.11 1.23 11.94
C ASP A 398 16.81 1.79 12.57
N LYS A 399 15.81 2.05 11.73
CA LYS A 399 14.46 2.44 12.17
C LYS A 399 13.77 1.34 12.97
N LEU A 400 13.90 0.08 12.55
CA LEU A 400 13.38 -1.07 13.30
C LEU A 400 14.06 -1.15 14.67
N VAL A 401 15.40 -1.07 14.72
CA VAL A 401 16.16 -1.10 15.98
C VAL A 401 15.73 0.05 16.90
N SER A 402 15.58 1.26 16.39
CA SER A 402 15.05 2.40 17.14
C SER A 402 13.68 2.13 17.75
N PHE A 403 12.76 1.56 16.96
CA PHE A 403 11.43 1.16 17.43
C PHE A 403 11.50 0.08 18.52
N LEU A 404 12.34 -0.95 18.37
CA LEU A 404 12.49 -2.01 19.37
C LEU A 404 13.08 -1.48 20.69
N LEU A 405 14.07 -0.58 20.61
CA LEU A 405 14.72 -0.01 21.79
C LEU A 405 13.81 0.96 22.55
N TYR A 406 12.87 1.62 21.87
CA TYR A 406 11.80 2.36 22.55
C TYR A 406 10.95 1.43 23.42
N TRP A 407 10.53 0.28 22.89
CA TRP A 407 9.75 -0.70 23.66
C TRP A 407 10.55 -1.34 24.79
N PHE A 408 11.84 -1.61 24.57
CA PHE A 408 12.76 -1.99 25.64
C PHE A 408 12.78 -0.97 26.78
N ARG A 409 12.95 0.32 26.48
CA ARG A 409 13.01 1.35 27.50
C ARG A 409 11.68 1.59 28.21
N ILE A 410 10.54 1.50 27.53
CA ILE A 410 9.23 1.73 28.18
C ILE A 410 8.83 0.61 29.14
N THR A 411 9.33 -0.60 28.92
CA THR A 411 9.07 -1.77 29.78
C THR A 411 10.14 -1.98 30.85
N MET A 412 11.18 -1.14 30.86
CA MET A 412 12.32 -1.27 31.75
C MET A 412 11.94 -0.97 33.20
N PRO A 413 12.29 -1.84 34.16
CA PRO A 413 12.13 -1.54 35.57
C PRO A 413 12.97 -0.34 36.02
N LYS A 414 12.40 0.52 36.87
CA LYS A 414 13.05 1.77 37.32
C LYS A 414 14.40 1.55 38.02
N HIS A 415 14.66 0.38 38.62
CA HIS A 415 15.91 0.09 39.31
C HIS A 415 17.11 -0.12 38.37
N PHE A 416 16.88 -0.34 37.07
CA PHE A 416 17.92 -0.36 36.04
C PHE A 416 18.17 1.03 35.42
N LEU A 417 17.41 2.05 35.83
CA LEU A 417 17.66 3.45 35.46
C LEU A 417 18.54 4.09 36.52
N SER A 418 19.40 5.02 36.11
CA SER A 418 20.13 5.85 37.08
C SER A 418 19.13 6.67 37.91
N PRO A 419 19.49 7.06 39.15
CA PRO A 419 18.64 7.93 39.97
C PRO A 419 18.20 9.19 39.22
N GLU A 420 19.13 9.82 38.50
CA GLU A 420 18.89 11.04 37.70
C GLU A 420 17.91 10.77 36.57
N ALA A 421 18.04 9.63 35.88
CA ALA A 421 17.12 9.25 34.80
C ALA A 421 15.72 8.93 35.32
N SER A 422 15.63 8.23 36.45
CA SER A 422 14.36 7.77 37.05
C SER A 422 13.50 8.88 37.64
N GLN A 423 14.11 10.02 37.99
CA GLN A 423 13.46 11.18 38.61
C GLN A 423 12.97 12.21 37.59
N ARG A 424 13.34 12.07 36.31
CA ARG A 424 12.89 12.97 35.25
C ARG A 424 11.38 12.86 35.06
N GLU A 425 10.73 14.02 35.01
CA GLU A 425 9.31 14.09 34.65
C GLU A 425 9.13 13.86 33.15
N ASP A 426 8.02 13.20 32.79
CA ASP A 426 7.63 12.98 31.40
C ASP A 426 7.43 14.31 30.65
N CYS A 427 7.98 14.39 29.45
CA CYS A 427 7.67 15.46 28.51
C CYS A 427 6.20 15.33 28.07
N TRP A 428 5.45 16.44 28.05
CA TRP A 428 4.06 16.41 27.60
C TRP A 428 3.88 15.93 26.15
N TYR A 429 4.88 16.15 25.30
CA TYR A 429 4.90 15.68 23.92
C TYR A 429 5.54 14.29 23.77
N GLY A 430 6.05 13.71 24.87
CA GLY A 430 6.69 12.40 24.92
C GLY A 430 7.72 12.19 23.79
N TYR A 431 7.67 11.01 23.18
CA TYR A 431 8.51 10.67 22.03
C TYR A 431 8.33 11.62 20.85
N ALA A 432 7.21 12.34 20.73
CA ALA A 432 6.92 13.23 19.61
C ALA A 432 7.45 14.66 19.83
N CYS A 433 8.14 14.92 20.95
CA CYS A 433 8.70 16.23 21.25
C CYS A 433 9.70 16.67 20.18
N ARG A 434 9.43 17.77 19.48
CA ARG A 434 10.38 18.35 18.52
C ARG A 434 11.54 19.10 19.20
N THR A 435 11.37 19.49 20.46
CA THR A 435 12.39 20.23 21.21
C THR A 435 13.51 19.31 21.71
N GLN A 436 13.25 18.01 21.84
CA GLN A 436 14.19 17.01 22.39
C GLN A 436 15.51 16.86 21.60
N HIS A 437 15.56 17.33 20.35
CA HIS A 437 16.75 17.26 19.50
C HIS A 437 17.37 18.64 19.18
N ARG A 438 16.80 19.73 19.71
CA ARG A 438 17.28 21.11 19.48
C ARG A 438 17.77 21.80 20.74
N ASP A 439 17.31 21.33 21.89
CA ASP A 439 17.59 21.91 23.19
C ASP A 439 18.08 20.79 24.12
N GLU A 440 19.39 20.77 24.37
CA GLU A 440 20.04 19.79 25.23
C GLU A 440 19.55 19.90 26.69
N GLU A 441 19.25 21.11 27.17
CA GLU A 441 18.76 21.32 28.52
C GLU A 441 17.35 20.72 28.69
N HIS A 442 16.49 20.89 27.69
CA HIS A 442 15.17 20.24 27.66
C HIS A 442 15.29 18.71 27.61
N ALA A 443 16.18 18.20 26.74
CA ALA A 443 16.43 16.77 26.57
C ALA A 443 17.05 16.11 27.81
N LEU A 444 17.80 16.86 28.61
CA LEU A 444 18.34 16.42 29.88
C LEU A 444 17.28 16.39 31.00
N LYS A 445 16.42 17.42 31.07
CA LYS A 445 15.45 17.61 32.16
C LYS A 445 14.19 16.74 32.07
N ARG A 446 13.76 16.37 30.86
CA ARG A 446 12.45 15.71 30.62
C ARG A 446 12.63 14.32 30.05
N ASN A 447 11.90 13.32 30.54
CA ASN A 447 11.85 11.99 29.91
C ASN A 447 11.07 12.06 28.59
N HIS A 448 11.64 11.54 27.51
CA HIS A 448 10.97 11.45 26.19
C HIS A 448 10.62 10.02 25.80
N VAL A 449 11.07 9.01 26.56
CA VAL A 449 10.61 7.62 26.40
C VAL A 449 9.27 7.44 27.15
N CYS A 450 8.26 8.18 26.72
CA CYS A 450 6.92 8.17 27.29
C CYS A 450 5.88 8.55 26.22
N ARG A 451 4.62 8.23 26.49
CA ARG A 451 3.50 8.57 25.59
C ARG A 451 3.15 10.07 25.73
N PRO A 452 2.86 10.78 24.62
CA PRO A 452 2.36 12.15 24.67
C PRO A 452 1.09 12.24 25.50
N THR A 453 1.02 13.23 26.39
CA THR A 453 -0.16 13.57 27.19
C THR A 453 -0.86 14.83 26.70
N ARG A 454 -0.22 15.61 25.81
CA ARG A 454 -0.80 16.75 25.09
C ARG A 454 -0.56 16.64 23.59
N GLY A 455 -1.59 16.96 22.79
CA GLY A 455 -1.48 17.09 21.33
C GLY A 455 -1.67 15.78 20.53
N SER A 456 -2.31 14.75 21.11
CA SER A 456 -2.58 13.45 20.46
C SER A 456 -3.75 13.46 19.45
N HIS A 457 -3.93 14.56 18.72
CA HIS A 457 -4.81 14.64 17.56
C HIS A 457 -4.10 15.42 16.47
N MET A 458 -3.42 14.71 15.56
CA MET A 458 -3.40 14.95 14.11
C MET A 458 -2.86 13.70 13.42
#